data_AF-A0A1Q5PU39-F1
#
_entry.id   AF-A0A1Q5PU39-F1
#
_cell.length_a   1.000
_cell.length_b   1.000
_cell.length_c   1.000
_cell.angle_alpha   90.00
_cell.angle_beta   90.00
_cell.angle_gamma   90.00
#
_symmetry.space_group_name_H-M   'P 1'
#
loop_
_entity.id
_entity.type
_entity.pdbx_description
1 polymer ?
#
loop_
_entity_poly.entity_id
_entity_poly.type
_entity_poly.pdbx_seq_one_letter_code
_entity_poly.pdbx_strand_id
1 'polypeptide(L)'
;MQCADGIIISQGHATVLRPDREGKVAVLVSGPSFEDGIATAAITVSFPGTNKPGADRPLRAGESVSHPEVGTFTLLDVKLVETPPDQAGGGNFAVYCFRPSPTFDLDTDRLTWTKDQ
;
A
#
# COMPACT_ATOMS: atom_id res chain seq x y z
N MET A 1 -1.85 15.66 11.73
CA MET A 1 -2.82 14.59 11.41
C MET A 1 -2.49 14.04 10.03
N GLN A 2 -1.66 12.99 9.98
CA GLN A 2 -1.31 12.36 8.70
C GLN A 2 -2.44 11.35 8.39
N CYS A 3 -3.29 11.63 7.39
CA CYS A 3 -4.48 10.84 6.98
C CYS A 3 -5.86 11.19 7.61
N ALA A 4 -6.21 12.47 7.80
CA ALA A 4 -7.51 12.85 8.37
C ALA A 4 -8.74 12.43 7.54
N ASP A 5 -8.63 12.46 6.20
CA ASP A 5 -9.72 12.14 5.26
C ASP A 5 -9.39 10.91 4.38
N GLY A 6 -8.59 9.98 4.90
CA GLY A 6 -8.17 8.79 4.20
C GLY A 6 -8.24 7.55 5.07
N ILE A 7 -7.83 6.42 4.49
CA ILE A 7 -7.83 5.11 5.13
C ILE A 7 -6.38 4.71 5.36
N ILE A 8 -6.02 4.43 6.60
CA ILE A 8 -4.70 3.89 6.93
C ILE A 8 -4.70 2.41 6.60
N ILE A 9 -3.77 1.97 5.77
CA ILE A 9 -3.60 0.58 5.36
C ILE A 9 -2.22 0.10 5.80
N SER A 10 -2.17 -1.06 6.45
CA SER A 10 -0.95 -1.81 6.71
C SER A 10 -0.92 -3.00 5.76
N GLN A 11 0.08 -3.06 4.87
CA GLN A 11 0.19 -4.10 3.86
C GLN A 11 1.56 -4.76 3.91
N GLY A 12 1.57 -6.09 3.97
CA GLY A 12 2.80 -6.88 3.93
C GLY A 12 3.46 -6.83 2.55
N HIS A 13 4.79 -6.91 2.53
CA HIS A 13 5.59 -6.99 1.33
C HIS A 13 5.07 -8.07 0.37
N ALA A 14 5.00 -7.72 -0.92
CA ALA A 14 4.57 -8.59 -2.00
C ALA A 14 3.15 -9.17 -1.87
N THR A 15 2.34 -8.68 -0.94
CA THR A 15 0.91 -9.02 -0.89
C THR A 15 0.13 -8.14 -1.86
N VAL A 16 -0.91 -8.67 -2.51
CA VAL A 16 -1.76 -7.89 -3.41
C VAL A 16 -3.06 -7.54 -2.70
N LEU A 17 -3.30 -6.25 -2.51
CA LEU A 17 -4.58 -5.72 -2.08
C LEU A 17 -5.48 -5.49 -3.31
N ARG A 18 -6.76 -5.87 -3.18
CA ARG A 18 -7.81 -5.62 -4.17
C ARG A 18 -8.87 -4.71 -3.54
N PRO A 19 -8.67 -3.38 -3.61
CA PRO A 19 -9.51 -2.45 -2.86
C PRO A 19 -10.85 -2.14 -3.54
N ASP A 20 -11.04 -2.52 -4.82
CA ASP A 20 -12.31 -2.34 -5.50
C ASP A 20 -13.23 -3.56 -5.32
N ARG A 21 -14.56 -3.33 -5.38
CA ARG A 21 -15.57 -4.38 -5.22
C ARG A 21 -15.44 -5.49 -6.26
N GLU A 22 -15.09 -5.14 -7.49
CA GLU A 22 -14.91 -6.10 -8.58
C GLU A 22 -13.56 -6.84 -8.53
N GLY A 23 -12.61 -6.40 -7.69
CA GLY A 23 -11.27 -6.96 -7.56
C GLY A 23 -10.36 -6.78 -8.80
N LYS A 24 -10.66 -5.82 -9.67
CA LYS A 24 -9.91 -5.53 -10.90
C LYS A 24 -8.71 -4.62 -10.68
N VAL A 25 -8.67 -3.86 -9.58
CA VAL A 25 -7.52 -3.02 -9.21
C VAL A 25 -6.62 -3.82 -8.28
N ALA A 26 -5.32 -3.87 -8.60
CA ALA A 26 -4.30 -4.46 -7.75
C ALA A 26 -3.39 -3.38 -7.18
N VAL A 27 -3.28 -3.32 -5.86
CA VAL A 27 -2.29 -2.51 -5.15
C VAL A 27 -1.26 -3.45 -4.52
N LEU A 28 -0.01 -3.28 -4.94
CA LEU A 28 1.13 -4.06 -4.46
C LEU A 28 2.10 -3.14 -3.73
N VAL A 29 2.62 -3.63 -2.60
CA VAL A 29 3.74 -3.00 -1.90
C VAL A 29 4.99 -3.84 -2.11
N SER A 30 6.09 -3.21 -2.50
CA SER A 30 7.38 -3.88 -2.65
C SER A 30 8.51 -3.10 -2.00
N GLY A 31 9.55 -3.83 -1.61
CA GLY A 31 10.75 -3.32 -0.93
C GLY A 31 10.51 -2.36 0.24
N PRO A 32 9.64 -2.65 1.24
CA PRO A 32 9.67 -1.85 2.46
C PRO A 32 11.02 -2.02 3.14
N SER A 33 11.75 -0.93 3.32
CA SER A 33 13.06 -0.85 3.91
C SER A 33 13.21 0.43 4.73
N PHE A 34 14.17 0.43 5.64
CA PHE A 34 14.52 1.60 6.44
C PHE A 34 15.98 1.94 6.14
N GLU A 35 16.20 2.97 5.34
CA GLU A 35 17.53 3.41 4.89
C GLU A 35 17.84 4.78 5.49
N ASP A 36 18.97 4.89 6.20
CA ASP A 36 19.43 6.14 6.84
C ASP A 36 18.38 6.85 7.72
N GLY A 37 17.53 6.09 8.41
CA GLY A 37 16.47 6.66 9.24
C GLY A 37 15.16 6.96 8.49
N ILE A 38 15.09 6.63 7.20
CA ILE A 38 13.96 6.95 6.32
C ILE A 38 13.26 5.67 5.91
N ALA A 39 11.96 5.60 6.23
CA ALA A 39 11.07 4.56 5.74
C ALA A 39 10.85 4.72 4.22
N THR A 40 11.10 3.65 3.48
CA THR A 40 10.92 3.59 2.02
C THR A 40 10.16 2.36 1.58
N ALA A 41 9.28 2.49 0.60
CA ALA A 41 8.59 1.39 -0.05
C ALA A 41 8.11 1.81 -1.45
N ALA A 42 8.02 0.87 -2.39
CA ALA A 42 7.33 1.11 -3.64
C ALA A 42 5.86 0.70 -3.54
N ILE A 43 4.97 1.57 -4.00
CA ILE A 43 3.53 1.29 -4.11
C ILE A 43 3.17 1.28 -5.60
N THR A 44 2.64 0.14 -6.04
CA THR A 44 2.26 -0.10 -7.43
C THR A 44 0.75 -0.30 -7.51
N VAL A 45 0.09 0.50 -8.34
CA VAL A 45 -1.31 0.37 -8.74
C VAL A 45 -1.36 -0.19 -10.16
N SER A 46 -2.10 -1.27 -10.37
CA SER A 46 -2.22 -1.91 -11.69
C SER A 46 -3.63 -2.45 -11.96
N PHE A 47 -3.90 -2.75 -13.22
CA PHE A 47 -5.19 -3.27 -13.72
C PHE A 47 -4.99 -4.59 -14.48
N PRO A 48 -4.80 -5.72 -13.77
CA PRO A 48 -4.51 -7.00 -14.40
C PRO A 48 -5.55 -7.41 -15.44
N GLY A 49 -5.09 -7.91 -16.59
CA GLY A 49 -5.96 -8.31 -17.71
C GLY A 49 -6.49 -7.14 -18.55
N THR A 50 -5.96 -5.93 -18.37
CA THR A 50 -6.32 -4.75 -19.17
C THR A 50 -5.06 -4.06 -19.70
N ASN A 51 -5.23 -3.17 -20.70
CA ASN A 51 -4.16 -2.29 -21.19
C ASN A 51 -4.15 -0.92 -20.49
N LYS A 52 -4.89 -0.77 -19.38
CA LYS A 52 -4.91 0.50 -18.64
C LYS A 52 -3.54 0.74 -18.00
N PRO A 53 -2.97 1.94 -18.14
CA PRO A 53 -1.73 2.28 -17.45
C PRO A 53 -1.96 2.25 -15.93
N GLY A 54 -0.97 1.75 -15.20
CA GLY A 54 -0.93 1.81 -13.74
C GLY A 54 -0.27 3.07 -13.21
N ALA A 55 0.07 3.06 -11.93
CA ALA A 55 0.97 4.03 -11.32
C ALA A 55 1.95 3.28 -10.43
N ASP A 56 3.25 3.56 -10.54
CA ASP A 56 4.29 2.90 -9.75
C ASP A 56 5.37 3.90 -9.41
N ARG A 57 5.81 3.91 -8.14
CA ARG A 57 6.90 4.76 -7.69
C ARG A 57 7.48 4.26 -6.36
N PRO A 58 8.81 4.27 -6.19
CA PRO A 58 9.42 4.20 -4.87
C PRO A 58 9.13 5.49 -4.08
N LEU A 59 8.68 5.36 -2.85
CA LEU A 59 8.30 6.46 -1.98
C LEU A 59 9.15 6.46 -0.71
N ARG A 60 9.51 7.65 -0.25
CA ARG A 60 9.92 7.92 1.14
C ARG A 60 8.69 8.28 1.99
N ALA A 61 8.78 8.14 3.30
CA ALA A 61 7.72 8.60 4.20
C ALA A 61 7.32 10.06 3.90
N GLY A 62 6.03 10.30 3.77
CA GLY A 62 5.43 11.57 3.35
C GLY A 62 5.25 11.73 1.84
N GLU A 63 5.94 10.95 1.01
CA GLU A 63 5.75 10.98 -0.44
C GLU A 63 4.51 10.20 -0.89
N SER A 64 4.02 10.51 -2.09
CA SER A 64 2.80 9.90 -2.62
C SER A 64 2.92 9.46 -4.07
N VAL A 65 2.14 8.45 -4.42
CA VAL A 65 1.80 8.06 -5.79
C VAL A 65 0.29 8.22 -5.98
N SER A 66 -0.16 8.64 -7.16
CA SER A 66 -1.58 8.83 -7.45
C SER A 66 -1.95 8.21 -8.78
N HIS A 67 -3.15 7.64 -8.85
CA HIS A 67 -3.79 7.21 -10.08
C HIS A 67 -5.16 7.88 -10.21
N PRO A 68 -5.50 8.55 -11.32
CA PRO A 68 -6.71 9.38 -11.45
C PRO A 68 -8.02 8.65 -11.14
N GLU A 69 -8.14 7.39 -11.57
CA GLU A 69 -9.35 6.59 -11.35
C GLU A 69 -9.41 5.94 -9.95
N VAL A 70 -8.28 5.78 -9.25
CA VAL A 70 -8.20 4.99 -8.01
C VAL A 70 -8.07 5.88 -6.79
N GLY A 71 -7.13 6.83 -6.81
CA GLY A 71 -6.85 7.70 -5.67
C GLY A 71 -5.36 7.92 -5.43
N THR A 72 -5.05 8.46 -4.26
CA THR A 72 -3.71 8.81 -3.82
C THR A 72 -3.27 7.92 -2.66
N PHE A 73 -2.03 7.42 -2.75
CA PHE A 73 -1.38 6.61 -1.73
C PHE A 73 -0.18 7.38 -1.20
N THR A 74 -0.18 7.70 0.09
CA THR A 74 0.91 8.39 0.77
C THR A 74 1.60 7.44 1.73
N LEU A 75 2.89 7.16 1.53
CA LEU A 75 3.65 6.34 2.47
C LEU A 75 3.75 7.08 3.81
N LEU A 76 3.38 6.44 4.91
CA LEU A 76 3.47 7.02 6.25
C LEU A 76 4.67 6.46 6.99
N ASP A 77 4.84 5.14 6.94
CA ASP A 77 5.87 4.43 7.70
C ASP A 77 6.12 3.04 7.10
N VAL A 78 7.17 2.36 7.58
CA VAL A 78 7.39 0.94 7.33
C VAL A 78 7.68 0.23 8.66
N LYS A 79 7.20 -1.00 8.79
CA LYS A 79 7.56 -1.85 9.92
C LYS A 79 8.41 -2.99 9.40
N LEU A 80 9.64 -3.08 9.88
CA LEU A 80 10.51 -4.22 9.62
C LEU A 80 10.26 -5.25 10.71
N VAL A 81 9.94 -6.48 10.32
CA VAL A 81 9.91 -7.60 11.26
C VAL A 81 11.28 -8.25 11.19
N GLU A 82 12.05 -8.12 12.27
CA GLU A 82 13.27 -8.91 12.43
C GLU A 82 12.86 -10.38 12.53
N THR A 83 13.00 -11.12 11.45
CA THR A 83 12.90 -12.58 11.54
C THR A 83 14.18 -13.14 12.16
N PRO A 84 14.08 -13.95 13.22
CA PRO A 84 15.16 -14.80 13.66
C PRO A 84 15.73 -15.62 12.48
N PRO A 85 17.04 -15.88 12.43
CA PRO A 85 17.68 -16.57 11.30
C PRO A 85 17.17 -18.00 11.06
N ASP A 86 16.43 -18.59 12.02
CA ASP A 86 15.79 -19.90 11.95
C ASP A 86 14.29 -19.85 11.57
N GLN A 87 13.70 -18.67 11.39
CA GLN A 87 12.34 -18.49 10.90
C GLN A 87 12.31 -17.93 9.48
N ALA A 88 11.72 -18.69 8.56
CA ALA A 88 11.36 -18.18 7.24
C ALA A 88 10.04 -17.40 7.34
N GLY A 89 10.05 -16.11 6.95
CA GLY A 89 8.82 -15.33 6.76
C GLY A 89 8.70 -14.01 7.52
N GLY A 90 9.77 -13.23 7.67
CA GLY A 90 9.69 -11.86 8.17
C GLY A 90 9.12 -10.95 7.10
N GLY A 91 7.81 -10.71 7.15
CA GLY A 91 7.15 -9.80 6.22
C GLY A 91 7.41 -8.37 6.65
N ASN A 92 8.22 -7.62 5.92
CA ASN A 92 8.24 -6.16 6.09
C ASN A 92 6.86 -5.61 5.68
N PHE A 93 6.35 -4.62 6.41
CA PHE A 93 5.08 -3.97 6.12
C PHE A 93 5.30 -2.52 5.71
N ALA A 94 4.47 -2.02 4.80
CA ALA A 94 4.30 -0.58 4.61
C ALA A 94 2.99 -0.13 5.22
N VAL A 95 3.02 1.00 5.93
CA VAL A 95 1.86 1.71 6.42
C VAL A 95 1.67 2.94 5.54
N TYR A 96 0.52 3.06 4.90
CA TYR A 96 0.23 4.16 4.00
C TYR A 96 -1.20 4.68 4.15
N CYS A 97 -1.39 5.95 3.82
CA CYS A 97 -2.71 6.57 3.72
C CYS A 97 -3.25 6.42 2.30
N PHE A 98 -4.38 5.76 2.14
CA PHE A 98 -5.11 5.71 0.89
C PHE A 98 -6.29 6.69 0.90
N ARG A 99 -6.30 7.61 -0.05
CA ARG A 99 -7.42 8.51 -0.32
C ARG A 99 -8.04 8.13 -1.66
N PRO A 100 -9.18 7.41 -1.67
CA PRO A 100 -9.82 6.99 -2.92
C PRO A 100 -10.28 8.22 -3.72
N SER A 101 -10.30 8.07 -5.05
CA SER A 101 -10.99 9.05 -5.90
C SER A 101 -12.49 9.04 -5.58
N PRO A 102 -13.23 10.17 -5.75
CA PRO A 102 -14.66 10.22 -5.43
C PRO A 102 -15.51 9.20 -6.20
N THR A 103 -15.02 8.71 -7.34
CA THR A 103 -15.71 7.76 -8.22
C THR A 103 -15.18 6.33 -8.06
N PHE A 104 -14.20 6.09 -7.19
CA PHE A 104 -13.63 4.77 -6.98
C PHE A 104 -14.62 3.89 -6.20
N ASP A 105 -15.00 2.74 -6.76
CA ASP A 105 -15.90 1.78 -6.11
C ASP A 105 -15.17 0.96 -5.04
N LEU A 106 -14.82 1.65 -3.95
CA LEU A 106 -14.11 1.08 -2.81
C LEU A 106 -14.95 0.01 -2.11
N ASP A 107 -14.34 -1.13 -1.87
CA ASP A 107 -14.89 -2.18 -1.02
C ASP A 107 -14.17 -2.20 0.33
N THR A 108 -14.80 -1.59 1.33
CA THR A 108 -14.24 -1.49 2.68
C THR A 108 -14.13 -2.84 3.38
N ASP A 109 -14.94 -3.84 3.01
CA ASP A 109 -14.90 -5.17 3.63
C ASP A 109 -13.62 -5.92 3.22
N ARG A 110 -13.05 -5.59 2.06
CA ARG A 110 -11.77 -6.12 1.57
C ARG A 110 -10.54 -5.44 2.17
N LEU A 111 -10.73 -4.35 2.93
CA LEU A 111 -9.66 -3.60 3.61
C LEU A 111 -9.40 -4.10 5.05
N THR A 112 -10.04 -5.19 5.47
CA THR A 112 -10.08 -5.74 6.85
C THR A 112 -8.74 -6.18 7.45
N TRP A 113 -7.61 -5.84 6.83
CA TRP A 113 -6.25 -5.97 7.39
C TRP A 113 -5.84 -4.78 8.26
N THR A 114 -6.79 -3.99 8.76
CA THR A 114 -6.54 -2.72 9.44
C THR A 114 -7.17 -2.67 10.82
N LYS A 115 -6.60 -3.43 11.75
CA LYS A 115 -6.43 -3.08 13.17
C LYS A 115 -5.75 -4.24 13.89
N ASP A 116 -4.64 -3.94 14.57
CA ASP A 116 -4.07 -4.78 15.63
C ASP A 116 -3.46 -6.14 15.21
N GLN A 117 -2.35 -6.09 14.47
CA GLN A 117 -1.28 -7.08 14.59
C GLN A 117 0.03 -6.33 14.86
#